data_AF-W4VPG2-F1
#
_entry.id   AF-W4VPG2-F1
#
_cell.length_a   1.000
_cell.length_b   1.000
_cell.length_c   1.000
_cell.angle_alpha   90.00
_cell.angle_beta   90.00
_cell.angle_gamma   90.00
#
_symmetry.space_group_name_H-M   'P 1'
#
loop_
_entity.id
_entity.type
_entity.pdbx_description
1 polymer ?
#
loop_
_entity_poly.entity_id
_entity_poly.type
_entity_poly.pdbx_seq_one_letter_code
_entity_poly.pdbx_strand_id
1 'polypeptide(L)'
;MVLRENLRPYIRKLMENAHLKGSPIIRPMFYNFPQDKAAWEVEDSYMFGDDLLISPILYEGQTEKRIYLPTSTKWVDVYSGEIYEGGQEIVITLSIKKIPVFVKEEKRGVNFYRYLQTSNVERLTHWH
;
A
#
# COMPACT_ATOMS: atom_id res chain seq x y z
N MET A 1 8.71 6.50 21.23
CA MET A 1 7.46 5.90 20.71
C MET A 1 6.69 6.91 19.85
N VAL A 2 7.23 7.38 18.71
CA VAL A 2 6.58 8.48 17.96
C VAL A 2 6.76 8.31 16.44
N LEU A 3 6.20 7.24 15.85
CA LEU A 3 6.02 7.20 14.39
C LEU A 3 4.63 6.74 13.94
N ARG A 4 3.87 6.07 14.81
CA ARG A 4 2.44 5.80 14.57
C ARG A 4 1.63 7.10 14.38
N GLU A 5 2.12 8.24 14.86
CA GLU A 5 1.43 9.53 14.76
C GLU A 5 1.70 10.31 13.46
N ASN A 6 2.88 10.17 12.83
CA ASN A 6 3.24 11.02 11.67
C ASN A 6 2.65 10.52 10.34
N LEU A 7 2.43 9.22 10.18
CA LEU A 7 1.86 8.65 8.94
C LEU A 7 0.33 8.62 8.95
N ARG A 8 -0.31 8.70 10.13
CA ARG A 8 -1.77 8.72 10.27
C ARG A 8 -2.43 9.87 9.52
N PRO A 9 -1.98 11.14 9.62
CA PRO A 9 -2.56 12.24 8.86
C PRO A 9 -2.40 12.07 7.35
N TYR A 10 -1.25 11.54 6.90
CA TYR A 10 -0.98 11.31 5.48
C TYR A 10 -1.86 10.20 4.91
N ILE A 11 -1.93 9.05 5.58
CA ILE A 11 -2.84 7.95 5.23
C ILE A 11 -4.28 8.47 5.28
N ARG A 12 -4.67 9.20 6.33
CA ARG A 12 -6.00 9.81 6.44
C ARG A 12 -6.32 10.76 5.31
N LYS A 13 -5.38 11.59 4.86
CA LYS A 13 -5.58 12.49 3.71
C LYS A 13 -5.71 11.72 2.40
N LEU A 14 -4.94 10.65 2.20
CA LEU A 14 -5.10 9.74 1.07
C LEU A 14 -6.47 9.04 1.10
N MET A 15 -6.91 8.62 2.29
CA MET A 15 -8.22 8.02 2.51
C MET A 15 -9.36 9.00 2.28
N GLU A 16 -9.26 10.24 2.76
CA GLU A 16 -10.23 11.32 2.55
C GLU A 16 -10.35 11.66 1.07
N ASN A 17 -9.22 11.81 0.37
CA ASN A 17 -9.21 12.08 -1.08
C ASN A 17 -9.87 10.94 -1.90
N ALA A 18 -9.70 9.69 -1.46
CA ALA A 18 -10.33 8.54 -2.09
C ALA A 18 -11.81 8.39 -1.70
N HIS A 19 -12.17 8.69 -0.44
CA HIS A 19 -13.54 8.65 0.09
C HIS A 19 -14.48 9.64 -0.57
N LEU A 20 -14.00 10.85 -0.90
CA LEU A 20 -14.76 11.89 -1.61
C LEU A 20 -15.28 11.45 -2.99
N LYS A 21 -14.80 10.32 -3.55
CA LYS A 21 -15.19 9.81 -4.86
C LYS A 21 -15.87 8.42 -4.84
N GLY A 22 -16.15 7.90 -3.64
CA GLY A 22 -16.73 6.56 -3.43
C GLY A 22 -15.94 5.78 -2.40
N SER A 23 -16.60 5.39 -1.30
CA SER A 23 -15.96 4.88 -0.07
C SER A 23 -14.93 3.77 -0.29
N PRO A 24 -13.65 4.00 0.05
CA PRO A 24 -12.71 2.91 0.19
C PRO A 24 -12.87 2.24 1.55
N ILE A 25 -13.04 0.93 1.54
CA ILE A 25 -13.14 0.12 2.75
C ILE A 25 -11.74 -0.39 3.04
N ILE A 26 -11.13 0.02 4.16
CA ILE A 26 -9.92 -0.62 4.68
C ILE A 26 -10.32 -1.99 5.21
N ARG A 27 -9.59 -3.03 4.81
CA ARG A 27 -9.85 -4.40 5.23
C ARG A 27 -8.55 -5.10 5.61
N PRO A 28 -8.58 -5.98 6.63
CA PRO A 28 -7.44 -6.85 6.88
C PRO A 28 -7.25 -7.81 5.68
N MET A 29 -6.01 -8.25 5.45
CA MET A 29 -5.71 -9.02 4.23
C MET A 29 -6.45 -10.36 4.16
N PHE A 30 -6.63 -11.05 5.28
CA PHE A 30 -7.41 -12.31 5.34
C PHE A 30 -8.84 -12.17 4.81
N TYR A 31 -9.43 -10.97 4.84
CA TYR A 31 -10.79 -10.76 4.32
C TYR A 31 -10.84 -11.00 2.81
N ASN A 32 -9.81 -10.54 2.09
CA ASN A 32 -9.69 -10.72 0.64
C ASN A 32 -9.01 -12.05 0.28
N PHE A 33 -8.22 -12.61 1.17
CA PHE A 33 -7.46 -13.84 0.96
C PHE A 33 -7.69 -14.87 2.09
N PRO A 34 -8.92 -15.36 2.29
CA PRO A 34 -9.25 -16.20 3.44
C PRO A 34 -8.57 -17.58 3.41
N GLN A 35 -8.22 -18.07 2.21
CA GLN A 35 -7.52 -19.35 2.03
C GLN A 35 -6.00 -19.25 2.22
N ASP A 36 -5.47 -18.03 2.31
CA ASP A 36 -4.05 -17.77 2.46
C ASP A 36 -3.69 -17.60 3.93
N LYS A 37 -3.15 -18.66 4.55
CA LYS A 37 -2.81 -18.67 5.98
C LYS A 37 -1.86 -17.54 6.37
N ALA A 38 -0.90 -17.19 5.50
CA ALA A 38 0.04 -16.11 5.79
C ALA A 38 -0.67 -14.75 5.83
N ALA A 39 -1.73 -14.54 5.04
CA ALA A 39 -2.53 -13.32 5.10
C ALA A 39 -3.30 -13.13 6.42
N TRP A 40 -3.48 -14.19 7.23
CA TRP A 40 -4.04 -14.11 8.58
C TRP A 40 -3.03 -13.64 9.62
N GLU A 41 -1.74 -13.87 9.40
CA GLU A 41 -0.67 -13.55 10.35
C GLU A 41 -0.12 -12.12 10.16
N VAL A 42 -0.49 -11.45 9.07
CA VAL A 42 0.01 -10.11 8.76
C VAL A 42 -0.83 -9.03 9.44
N GLU A 43 -0.19 -8.30 10.34
CA GLU A 43 -0.81 -7.24 11.14
C GLU A 43 -0.41 -5.82 10.69
N ASP A 44 0.63 -5.71 9.87
CA ASP A 44 1.28 -4.44 9.53
C ASP A 44 1.03 -3.97 8.09
N SER A 45 0.14 -4.68 7.39
CA SER A 45 -0.27 -4.43 6.01
C SER A 45 -1.78 -4.67 5.88
N TYR A 46 -2.44 -3.91 5.01
CA TYR A 46 -3.89 -4.00 4.84
C TYR A 46 -4.32 -3.76 3.40
N MET A 47 -5.52 -4.24 3.07
CA MET A 47 -6.16 -3.99 1.80
C MET A 47 -6.94 -2.68 1.84
N PHE A 48 -6.88 -1.96 0.74
CA PHE A 48 -7.68 -0.77 0.48
C PHE A 48 -8.60 -1.03 -0.70
N GLY A 49 -9.89 -1.21 -0.40
CA GLY A 49 -10.81 -1.84 -1.34
C GLY A 49 -10.34 -3.27 -1.67
N ASP A 50 -10.64 -3.71 -2.88
CA ASP A 50 -10.30 -5.07 -3.33
C ASP A 50 -9.00 -5.15 -4.15
N ASP A 51 -8.38 -3.99 -4.43
CA ASP A 51 -7.38 -3.85 -5.50
C ASP A 51 -5.98 -3.47 -4.99
N LEU A 52 -5.86 -2.89 -3.80
CA LEU A 52 -4.61 -2.30 -3.31
C LEU A 52 -4.18 -2.89 -1.98
N LEU A 53 -2.88 -3.12 -1.85
CA LEU A 53 -2.22 -3.48 -0.61
C LEU A 53 -1.35 -2.31 -0.17
N ILE A 54 -1.52 -1.88 1.07
CA ILE A 54 -0.77 -0.79 1.68
C ILE A 54 -0.02 -1.33 2.89
N SER A 55 1.28 -1.05 2.97
CA SER A 55 2.15 -1.55 4.04
C SER A 55 2.93 -0.41 4.72
N PRO A 56 2.34 0.30 5.70
CA PRO A 56 2.95 1.48 6.33
C PRO A 56 4.27 1.19 7.05
N ILE A 57 5.20 2.15 7.06
CA ILE A 57 6.45 2.06 7.83
C ILE A 57 6.14 2.41 9.29
N LEU A 58 6.34 1.46 10.21
CA LEU A 58 5.94 1.63 11.62
C LEU A 58 7.07 2.15 12.52
N TYR A 59 8.33 2.03 12.09
CA TYR A 59 9.52 2.34 12.89
C TYR A 59 10.43 3.37 12.22
N GLU A 60 10.94 4.31 13.01
CA GLU A 60 11.87 5.34 12.53
C GLU A 60 13.27 4.74 12.37
N GLY A 61 13.96 5.09 11.28
CA GLY A 61 15.29 4.54 10.96
C GLY A 61 15.27 3.13 10.39
N GLN A 62 14.09 2.55 10.13
CA GLN A 62 13.98 1.27 9.43
C GLN A 62 14.48 1.42 7.99
N THR A 63 15.56 0.71 7.65
CA THR A 63 16.18 0.74 6.32
C THR A 63 15.58 -0.29 5.37
N GLU A 64 14.96 -1.34 5.91
CA GLU A 64 14.36 -2.43 5.16
C GLU A 64 13.03 -2.85 5.79
N LYS A 65 12.05 -3.15 4.94
CA LYS A 65 10.77 -3.72 5.37
C LYS A 65 10.48 -5.00 4.62
N ARG A 66 10.03 -6.00 5.37
CA ARG A 66 9.47 -7.24 4.83
C ARG A 66 7.97 -7.06 4.62
N ILE A 67 7.49 -7.42 3.45
CA ILE A 67 6.08 -7.26 3.07
C ILE A 67 5.62 -8.58 2.48
N TYR A 68 4.60 -9.16 3.08
CA TYR A 68 3.93 -10.31 2.50
C TYR A 68 2.96 -9.86 1.40
N LEU A 69 3.10 -10.47 0.23
CA LEU A 69 2.20 -10.31 -0.90
C LEU A 69 1.30 -11.55 -0.99
N PRO A 70 -0.01 -11.42 -0.76
CA PRO A 70 -0.94 -12.56 -0.79
C PRO A 70 -0.96 -13.30 -2.13
N THR A 71 -1.33 -14.57 -2.09
CA THR A 71 -1.43 -15.44 -3.26
C THR A 71 -2.60 -15.05 -4.21
N SER A 72 -2.86 -15.88 -5.22
CA SER A 72 -3.93 -15.76 -6.22
C SER A 72 -3.87 -14.58 -7.19
N THR A 73 -2.85 -13.72 -7.11
CA THR A 73 -2.67 -12.60 -8.03
C THR A 73 -1.20 -12.17 -8.08
N LYS A 74 -0.83 -11.39 -9.09
CA LYS A 74 0.44 -10.68 -9.13
C LYS A 74 0.25 -9.27 -8.62
N TRP A 75 1.30 -8.74 -8.00
CA TRP A 75 1.30 -7.43 -7.38
C TRP A 75 2.26 -6.52 -8.13
N VAL A 76 1.83 -5.30 -8.38
CA VAL A 76 2.63 -4.29 -9.06
C VAL A 76 2.92 -3.18 -8.07
N ASP A 77 4.20 -2.91 -7.81
CA ASP A 77 4.58 -1.72 -7.06
C ASP A 77 4.18 -0.48 -7.86
N VAL A 78 3.39 0.39 -7.22
CA VAL A 78 2.88 1.60 -7.85
C VAL A 78 4.00 2.58 -8.20
N TYR A 79 5.14 2.57 -7.49
CA TYR A 79 6.21 3.53 -7.73
C TYR A 79 7.22 3.06 -8.77
N SER A 80 7.73 1.83 -8.63
CA SER A 80 8.71 1.26 -9.56
C SER A 80 8.06 0.65 -10.81
N GLY A 81 6.79 0.24 -10.71
CA GLY A 81 6.13 -0.56 -11.75
C GLY A 81 6.59 -2.02 -11.79
N GLU A 82 7.44 -2.45 -10.86
CA GLU A 82 7.93 -3.82 -10.75
C GLU A 82 6.79 -4.77 -10.39
N ILE A 83 6.83 -5.98 -10.94
CA ILE A 83 5.80 -7.01 -10.78
C ILE A 83 6.36 -8.12 -9.91
N TYR A 84 5.64 -8.46 -8.86
CA TYR A 84 5.93 -9.53 -7.93
C TYR A 84 4.84 -10.60 -8.01
N GLU A 85 5.23 -11.87 -8.01
CA GLU A 85 4.28 -12.96 -7.84
C GLU A 85 3.62 -12.89 -6.46
N GLY A 86 2.38 -13.35 -6.33
CA GLY A 86 1.74 -13.50 -5.03
C GLY A 86 2.25 -14.73 -4.26
N GLY A 87 1.94 -14.79 -2.97
CA GLY A 87 2.31 -15.90 -2.09
C GLY A 87 3.76 -15.84 -1.60
N GLN A 88 4.40 -14.67 -1.64
CA GLN A 88 5.79 -14.49 -1.23
C GLN A 88 5.96 -13.30 -0.28
N GLU A 89 7.03 -13.33 0.49
CA GLU A 89 7.51 -12.18 1.25
C GLU A 89 8.62 -11.49 0.47
N ILE A 90 8.47 -10.18 0.24
CA ILE A 90 9.48 -9.35 -0.42
C ILE A 90 10.17 -8.46 0.61
N VAL A 91 11.44 -8.14 0.36
CA VAL A 91 12.20 -7.17 1.15
C VAL A 91 12.38 -5.92 0.30
N ILE A 92 11.92 -4.79 0.82
CA ILE A 92 12.09 -3.49 0.17
C ILE A 92 13.03 -2.61 0.98
N THR A 93 13.94 -1.91 0.30
CA THR A 93 14.80 -0.90 0.93
C THR A 93 14.03 0.42 1.05
N LEU A 94 13.84 0.88 2.28
CA LEU A 94 13.16 2.13 2.62
C LEU A 94 14.12 3.32 2.48
N SER A 95 14.65 3.56 1.27
CA SER A 95 15.53 4.71 0.99
C SER A 95 14.76 6.02 0.79
N ILE A 96 13.47 5.93 0.46
CA ILE A 96 12.57 7.06 0.20
C ILE A 96 11.45 7.02 1.23
N LYS A 97 11.07 8.18 1.79
CA LYS A 97 9.93 8.36 2.72
C LYS A 97 8.56 8.14 2.03
N LYS A 98 8.39 7.06 1.28
CA LYS A 98 7.16 6.67 0.61
C LYS A 98 6.58 5.44 1.31
N ILE A 99 5.27 5.41 1.47
CA ILE A 99 4.58 4.22 1.95
C ILE A 99 4.57 3.20 0.82
N PRO A 100 5.00 1.95 1.03
CA PRO A 100 4.85 0.87 0.06
C PRO A 100 3.38 0.65 -0.30
N VAL A 101 3.08 0.71 -1.61
CA VAL A 101 1.75 0.51 -2.16
C VAL A 101 1.84 -0.43 -3.36
N PHE A 102 1.05 -1.49 -3.34
CA PHE A 102 0.97 -2.47 -4.41
C PHE A 102 -0.45 -2.55 -4.94
N VAL A 103 -0.59 -2.72 -6.25
CA VAL A 103 -1.88 -2.95 -6.91
C VAL A 103 -1.90 -4.34 -7.52
N LYS A 104 -3.06 -5.01 -7.52
CA LYS A 104 -3.22 -6.23 -8.30
C LYS A 104 -2.96 -5.96 -9.79
N GLU A 105 -2.18 -6.80 -10.45
CA GLU A 105 -1.82 -6.63 -11.86
C GLU A 105 -3.06 -6.50 -12.76
N GLU A 106 -4.09 -7.31 -12.51
CA GLU A 106 -5.38 -7.28 -13.23
C GLU A 106 -6.12 -5.92 -13.12
N LYS A 107 -5.75 -5.10 -12.12
CA LYS A 107 -6.37 -3.79 -11.82
C LYS A 107 -5.48 -2.61 -12.19
N ARG A 108 -4.32 -2.84 -12.82
CA ARG A 108 -3.39 -1.79 -13.26
C ARG A 108 -4.02 -0.75 -14.19
N GLY A 109 -5.09 -1.11 -14.91
CA GLY A 109 -5.85 -0.19 -15.79
C GLY A 109 -6.93 0.66 -15.11
N VAL A 110 -7.20 0.45 -13.81
CA VAL A 110 -8.28 1.15 -13.10
C VAL A 110 -7.90 2.61 -12.88
N ASN A 111 -8.89 3.52 -12.99
CA ASN A 111 -8.74 4.97 -12.86
C ASN A 111 -7.91 5.41 -11.63
N PHE A 112 -7.92 4.62 -10.56
CA PHE A 112 -7.16 4.87 -9.35
C PHE A 112 -5.64 4.67 -9.52
N TYR A 113 -5.18 3.64 -10.24
CA TYR A 113 -3.75 3.47 -10.54
C TYR A 113 -3.23 4.64 -11.38
N ARG A 114 -4.00 5.06 -12.39
CA ARG A 114 -3.69 6.26 -13.17
C ARG A 114 -3.69 7.52 -12.30
N TYR A 115 -4.58 7.62 -11.31
CA TYR A 115 -4.56 8.70 -10.33
C TYR A 115 -3.29 8.68 -9.50
N LEU A 116 -2.84 7.55 -8.96
CA LEU A 116 -1.60 7.49 -8.19
C LEU A 116 -0.36 7.88 -9.02
N GLN A 117 -0.33 7.51 -10.30
CA GLN A 117 0.72 7.91 -11.25
C GLN A 117 0.66 9.40 -11.62
N THR A 118 -0.54 9.96 -11.85
CA THR A 118 -0.72 11.38 -12.21
C THR A 118 -0.67 12.32 -11.02
N SER A 119 -0.96 11.83 -9.81
CA SER A 119 -0.81 12.53 -8.54
C SER A 119 0.64 12.57 -8.09
N ASN A 120 1.59 12.43 -9.02
CA ASN A 120 3.02 12.42 -8.78
C ASN A 120 3.34 13.38 -7.64
N VAL A 121 3.75 12.75 -6.54
CA VAL A 121 4.47 13.11 -5.31
C VAL A 121 5.03 14.54 -5.14
N GLU A 122 5.03 15.39 -6.16
CA GLU A 122 5.50 16.77 -6.15
C GLU A 122 4.63 17.74 -5.34
N ARG A 123 3.32 17.46 -5.20
CA ARG A 123 2.40 18.41 -4.52
C ARG A 123 2.41 18.35 -2.99
N LEU A 124 3.28 17.57 -2.37
CA LEU A 124 3.38 17.44 -0.91
C LEU A 124 4.73 17.90 -0.33
N THR A 125 5.64 18.40 -1.17
CA THR A 125 6.89 19.05 -0.73
C THR A 125 6.92 20.55 -1.03
N HIS A 126 5.94 21.09 -1.77
CA HIS A 126 5.83 22.53 -2.01
C HIS A 126 4.70 23.13 -1.16
N TRP A 127 5.09 23.72 -0.03
CA TRP A 127 4.33 24.80 0.60
C TRP A 127 4.76 26.11 -0.07
N HIS A 128 3.82 26.81 -0.70
CA HIS A 128 3.82 28.27 -0.85
C HIS A 128 2.45 28.75 -0.39
#